data_AF-A0A2V9ZFB6-F1
#
_entry.id   AF-A0A2V9ZFB6-F1
#
_cell.length_a   1.000
_cell.length_b   1.000
_cell.length_c   1.000
_cell.angle_alpha   90.00
_cell.angle_beta   90.00
_cell.angle_gamma   90.00
#
_symmetry.space_group_name_H-M   'P 1'
#
loop_
_entity.id
_entity.type
_entity.pdbx_description
1 polymer ?
#
loop_
_entity_poly.entity_id
_entity_poly.type
_entity_poly.pdbx_seq_one_letter_code
_entity_poly.pdbx_strand_id
1 'polypeptide(L)'
;MIAHELFHCVQRSSLTDAQMRTTAGGGVAGGGTWWIEGSADWFSTAAVPPPSYFQDRVRAFDSDSPTVALNAMSYDAYVFFAWLGGAHGHASVVPFLRAMASSPEPGAQRRAMASALPTAEWLRFAEDYLDRRIHDGQGASINSTPVPGDQWEWRDSRTQNTRLEPFVLARDRLSFHCGRWNVTPRPATSHAARTESGGAWGDVPANIDTISGGNGDFRFAGMNATASEVSLQIDGRLAASCAECAGTREIDRCLVATWQMSVDGMEQWMREHIHKATVTGVSQVGNTLTLNSDGTFATGASRVNVQLQGSGGVSGQGALNGNASGRWSAASGHLNLCPDESAMSGTISVTKDGHTTTIPHPANEMPPSSRAYSCASNSFTLTTPIGSMGSAVSTYTKTTPSH
;
A
#
# COMPACT_ATOMS: atom_id res chain seq x y z
N MET A 1 -32.50 5.91 31.85
CA MET A 1 -33.78 5.20 31.56
C MET A 1 -34.93 6.14 31.22
N ILE A 2 -35.46 7.01 32.10
CA ILE A 2 -36.62 7.86 31.72
C ILE A 2 -36.34 8.73 30.48
N ALA A 3 -35.17 9.38 30.42
CA ALA A 3 -34.78 10.20 29.26
C ALA A 3 -34.65 9.36 27.96
N HIS A 4 -34.08 8.16 28.06
CA HIS A 4 -33.99 7.21 26.94
C HIS A 4 -35.37 6.86 26.39
N GLU A 5 -36.30 6.44 27.26
CA GLU A 5 -37.68 6.11 26.87
C GLU A 5 -38.45 7.31 26.31
N LEU A 6 -38.21 8.50 26.86
CA LEU A 6 -38.78 9.75 26.35
C LEU A 6 -38.32 10.03 24.91
N PHE A 7 -37.08 9.70 24.57
CA PHE A 7 -36.58 9.88 23.20
C PHE A 7 -37.29 8.94 22.21
N HIS A 8 -37.69 7.74 22.63
CA HIS A 8 -38.53 6.89 21.78
C HIS A 8 -39.88 7.54 21.46
N CYS A 9 -40.44 8.40 22.33
CA CYS A 9 -41.62 9.20 21.99
C CYS A 9 -41.30 10.24 20.89
N VAL A 10 -40.14 10.90 20.98
CA VAL A 10 -39.66 11.83 19.94
C VAL A 10 -39.48 11.10 18.61
N GLN A 11 -38.83 9.94 18.61
CA GLN A 11 -38.65 9.09 17.43
C GLN A 11 -40.01 8.68 16.84
N ARG A 12 -40.95 8.16 17.63
CA ARG A 12 -42.31 7.81 17.14
C ARG A 12 -43.06 8.99 16.53
N SER A 13 -42.88 10.20 17.08
CA SER A 13 -43.51 11.40 16.52
C SER A 13 -42.84 11.91 15.24
N SER A 14 -41.57 11.57 15.03
CA SER A 14 -40.72 12.16 13.98
C SER A 14 -40.46 11.23 12.80
N LEU A 15 -40.71 9.93 12.96
CA LEU A 15 -40.39 8.87 12.01
C LEU A 15 -41.66 8.16 11.57
N THR A 16 -41.60 7.52 10.41
CA THR A 16 -42.73 6.73 9.90
C THR A 16 -42.90 5.43 10.69
N ASP A 17 -44.13 4.91 10.73
CA ASP A 17 -44.40 3.60 11.33
C ASP A 17 -43.55 2.48 10.71
N ALA A 18 -43.24 2.59 9.41
CA ALA A 18 -42.40 1.62 8.72
C ALA A 18 -40.95 1.66 9.24
N GLN A 19 -40.38 2.84 9.49
CA GLN A 19 -39.06 2.99 10.12
C GLN A 19 -39.06 2.44 11.55
N MET A 20 -40.09 2.76 12.35
CA MET A 20 -40.18 2.27 13.73
C MET A 20 -40.30 0.74 13.82
N ARG A 21 -40.84 0.07 12.80
CA ARG A 21 -40.95 -1.40 12.74
C ARG A 21 -39.66 -2.11 12.29
N THR A 22 -38.59 -1.38 11.99
CA THR A 22 -37.32 -1.99 11.55
C THR A 22 -36.48 -2.55 12.68
N THR A 23 -36.83 -2.32 13.95
CA THR A 23 -36.15 -2.92 15.10
C THR A 23 -36.30 -4.43 15.11
N ALA A 24 -35.25 -5.16 15.47
CA ALA A 24 -35.35 -6.59 15.77
C ALA A 24 -36.12 -6.88 17.09
N GLY A 25 -36.33 -5.84 17.93
CA GLY A 25 -37.00 -5.92 19.22
C GLY A 25 -36.05 -6.38 20.35
N GLY A 26 -36.40 -6.06 21.60
CA GLY A 26 -35.69 -6.56 22.79
C GLY A 26 -34.22 -6.14 22.92
N GLY A 27 -33.79 -5.05 22.27
CA GLY A 27 -32.40 -4.60 22.28
C GLY A 27 -31.43 -5.49 21.49
N VAL A 28 -31.94 -6.42 20.68
CA VAL A 28 -31.12 -7.31 19.85
C VAL A 28 -30.62 -6.55 18.63
N ALA A 29 -29.32 -6.69 18.36
CA ALA A 29 -28.64 -6.18 17.18
C ALA A 29 -29.38 -6.53 15.87
N GLY A 30 -29.38 -5.57 14.93
CA GLY A 30 -29.90 -5.74 13.57
C GLY A 30 -31.04 -4.78 13.20
N GLY A 31 -31.23 -4.61 11.90
CA GLY A 31 -32.23 -3.69 11.33
C GLY A 31 -32.03 -2.25 11.80
N GLY A 32 -33.09 -1.61 12.27
CA GLY A 32 -33.04 -0.25 12.80
C GLY A 32 -32.67 -0.14 14.27
N THR A 33 -32.40 -1.26 14.97
CA THR A 33 -32.08 -1.23 16.42
C THR A 33 -30.90 -0.30 16.71
N TRP A 34 -29.84 -0.31 15.89
CA TRP A 34 -28.64 0.50 16.14
C TRP A 34 -28.94 2.01 16.21
N TRP A 35 -29.76 2.54 15.31
CA TRP A 35 -30.09 3.96 15.30
C TRP A 35 -31.27 4.31 16.23
N ILE A 36 -32.15 3.37 16.54
CA ILE A 36 -33.23 3.57 17.52
C ILE A 36 -32.65 3.61 18.94
N GLU A 37 -31.91 2.58 19.33
CA GLU A 37 -31.37 2.44 20.68
C GLU A 37 -30.15 3.33 20.92
N GLY A 38 -29.21 3.39 19.96
CA GLY A 38 -28.01 4.21 20.10
C GLY A 38 -28.31 5.70 20.23
N SER A 39 -29.31 6.22 19.49
CA SER A 39 -29.70 7.64 19.60
C SER A 39 -30.51 7.94 20.86
N ALA A 40 -31.29 6.97 21.38
CA ALA A 40 -31.98 7.11 22.66
C ALA A 40 -30.99 7.12 23.84
N ASP A 41 -29.95 6.27 23.79
CA ASP A 41 -28.84 6.30 24.74
C ASP A 41 -28.07 7.62 24.67
N TRP A 42 -27.78 8.12 23.46
CA TRP A 42 -27.18 9.46 23.30
C TRP A 42 -28.04 10.56 23.92
N PHE A 43 -29.34 10.60 23.61
CA PHE A 43 -30.23 11.63 24.16
C PHE A 43 -30.27 11.57 25.69
N SER A 44 -30.24 10.38 26.28
CA SER A 44 -30.16 10.25 27.74
C SER A 44 -28.93 10.96 28.31
N THR A 45 -27.77 10.91 27.63
CA THR A 45 -26.57 11.65 28.08
C THR A 45 -26.69 13.16 27.87
N ALA A 46 -27.41 13.59 26.82
CA ALA A 46 -27.66 15.01 26.55
C ALA A 46 -28.65 15.64 27.55
N ALA A 47 -29.60 14.84 28.06
CA ALA A 47 -30.67 15.30 28.93
C ALA A 47 -30.31 15.27 30.42
N VAL A 48 -29.54 14.27 30.85
CA VAL A 48 -29.16 14.07 32.25
C VAL A 48 -27.72 13.56 32.36
N PRO A 49 -26.99 13.85 33.46
CA PRO A 49 -25.63 13.33 33.65
C PRO A 49 -25.57 11.82 33.40
N PRO A 50 -24.62 11.34 32.59
CA PRO A 50 -24.59 9.94 32.18
C PRO A 50 -24.32 9.03 33.39
N PRO A 51 -25.18 8.02 33.63
CA PRO A 51 -24.88 6.96 34.58
C PRO A 51 -23.63 6.17 34.18
N SER A 52 -23.01 5.49 35.15
CA SER A 52 -21.78 4.72 34.94
C SER A 52 -21.88 3.62 33.88
N TYR A 53 -23.07 3.05 33.63
CA TYR A 53 -23.27 1.99 32.64
C TYR A 53 -23.02 2.46 31.19
N PHE A 54 -22.97 3.77 30.91
CA PHE A 54 -22.59 4.27 29.59
C PHE A 54 -21.15 3.89 29.21
N GLN A 55 -20.28 3.70 30.21
CA GLN A 55 -18.94 3.14 29.97
C GLN A 55 -18.99 1.70 29.48
N ASP A 56 -20.03 0.92 29.79
CA ASP A 56 -20.21 -0.43 29.24
C ASP A 56 -20.55 -0.38 27.76
N ARG A 57 -21.32 0.64 27.32
CA ARG A 57 -21.61 0.88 25.89
C ARG A 57 -20.35 1.25 25.12
N VAL A 58 -19.51 2.11 25.70
CA VAL A 58 -18.23 2.51 25.10
C VAL A 58 -17.28 1.31 25.01
N ARG A 59 -17.18 0.48 26.06
CA ARG A 59 -16.36 -0.74 26.04
C ARG A 59 -16.85 -1.78 25.04
N ALA A 60 -18.16 -1.93 24.86
CA ALA A 60 -18.73 -2.78 23.82
C ALA A 60 -18.34 -2.26 22.43
N PHE A 61 -18.47 -0.95 22.19
CA PHE A 61 -18.02 -0.35 20.93
C PHE A 61 -16.50 -0.52 20.70
N ASP A 62 -15.67 -0.33 21.74
CA ASP A 62 -14.21 -0.56 21.68
C ASP A 62 -13.88 -1.99 21.23
N SER A 63 -14.64 -2.97 21.71
CA SER A 63 -14.52 -4.39 21.35
C SER A 63 -15.00 -4.67 19.93
N ASP A 64 -16.17 -4.14 19.57
CA ASP A 64 -16.94 -4.62 18.42
C ASP A 64 -16.66 -3.81 17.15
N SER A 65 -16.24 -2.54 17.26
CA SER A 65 -15.98 -1.67 16.09
C SER A 65 -15.05 -2.24 15.01
N PRO A 66 -14.07 -3.12 15.29
CA PRO A 66 -13.18 -3.69 14.26
C PRO A 66 -13.83 -4.77 13.38
N THR A 67 -14.93 -5.37 13.83
CA THR A 67 -15.51 -6.57 13.18
C THR A 67 -17.02 -6.52 13.01
N VAL A 68 -17.70 -5.62 13.72
CA VAL A 68 -19.15 -5.45 13.67
C VAL A 68 -19.47 -4.13 12.97
N ALA A 69 -20.33 -4.19 11.95
CA ALA A 69 -20.79 -2.99 11.26
C ALA A 69 -21.71 -2.17 12.17
N LEU A 70 -21.68 -0.85 12.10
CA LEU A 70 -22.56 0.03 12.89
C LEU A 70 -24.04 -0.38 12.79
N ASN A 71 -24.52 -0.80 11.61
CA ASN A 71 -25.91 -1.22 11.41
C ASN A 71 -26.24 -2.62 11.96
N ALA A 72 -25.25 -3.33 12.48
CA ALA A 72 -25.38 -4.59 13.19
C ALA A 72 -25.12 -4.43 14.71
N MET A 73 -24.96 -3.19 15.19
CA MET A 73 -24.85 -2.87 16.61
C MET A 73 -26.25 -2.63 17.22
N SER A 74 -26.28 -2.30 18.52
CA SER A 74 -27.49 -1.92 19.25
C SER A 74 -27.26 -0.62 20.02
N TYR A 75 -27.16 -0.68 21.34
CA TYR A 75 -26.92 0.46 22.21
C TYR A 75 -25.48 1.00 22.13
N ASP A 76 -24.52 0.15 21.82
CA ASP A 76 -23.11 0.48 21.61
C ASP A 76 -22.89 1.45 20.44
N ALA A 77 -23.83 1.50 19.49
CA ALA A 77 -23.91 2.55 18.48
C ALA A 77 -24.07 3.98 19.06
N TYR A 78 -24.35 4.12 20.36
CA TYR A 78 -24.27 5.38 21.12
C TYR A 78 -23.03 6.21 20.75
N VAL A 79 -21.86 5.58 20.58
CA VAL A 79 -20.61 6.28 20.27
C VAL A 79 -20.71 7.09 18.97
N PHE A 80 -21.37 6.56 17.95
CA PHE A 80 -21.63 7.30 16.71
C PHE A 80 -22.57 8.49 16.94
N PHE A 81 -23.64 8.33 17.73
CA PHE A 81 -24.58 9.42 17.99
C PHE A 81 -24.01 10.52 18.88
N ALA A 82 -23.13 10.15 19.83
CA ALA A 82 -22.32 11.10 20.59
C ALA A 82 -21.43 11.94 19.67
N TRP A 83 -20.75 11.31 18.71
CA TRP A 83 -19.98 12.02 17.69
C TRP A 83 -20.88 12.89 16.80
N LEU A 84 -21.98 12.36 16.26
CA LEU A 84 -22.90 13.10 15.38
C LEU A 84 -23.44 14.37 16.07
N GLY A 85 -23.92 14.22 17.31
CA GLY A 85 -24.42 15.33 18.12
C GLY A 85 -23.34 16.35 18.47
N GLY A 86 -22.11 15.91 18.75
CA GLY A 86 -20.99 16.80 19.04
C GLY A 86 -20.45 17.54 17.81
N ALA A 87 -20.26 16.83 16.69
CA ALA A 87 -19.66 17.35 15.47
C ALA A 87 -20.61 18.24 14.64
N HIS A 88 -21.91 17.93 14.65
CA HIS A 88 -22.93 18.63 13.85
C HIS A 88 -24.00 19.32 14.69
N GLY A 89 -23.86 19.30 16.02
CA GLY A 89 -24.85 19.83 16.96
C GLY A 89 -26.02 18.88 17.21
N HIS A 90 -26.66 18.99 18.37
CA HIS A 90 -27.74 18.07 18.80
C HIS A 90 -28.93 18.04 17.82
N ALA A 91 -29.21 19.14 17.13
CA ALA A 91 -30.29 19.23 16.16
C ALA A 91 -30.09 18.37 14.90
N SER A 92 -28.88 17.85 14.67
CA SER A 92 -28.56 16.99 13.52
C SER A 92 -29.09 15.56 13.65
N VAL A 93 -29.34 15.08 14.87
CA VAL A 93 -29.67 13.67 15.11
C VAL A 93 -31.03 13.30 14.50
N VAL A 94 -32.10 14.06 14.75
CA VAL A 94 -33.43 13.73 14.18
C VAL A 94 -33.46 13.75 12.64
N PRO A 95 -32.87 14.75 11.94
CA PRO A 95 -32.68 14.70 10.50
C PRO A 95 -31.96 13.43 10.01
N PHE A 96 -30.90 13.01 10.69
CA PHE A 96 -30.21 11.77 10.38
C PHE A 96 -31.13 10.54 10.54
N LEU A 97 -31.88 10.44 11.64
CA LEU A 97 -32.82 9.35 11.88
C LEU A 97 -33.91 9.27 10.78
N ARG A 98 -34.40 10.42 10.31
CA ARG A 98 -35.39 10.48 9.22
C ARG A 98 -34.88 9.94 7.90
N ALA A 99 -33.56 10.00 7.66
CA ALA A 99 -32.92 9.46 6.47
C ALA A 99 -32.74 7.93 6.52
N MET A 100 -32.91 7.30 7.68
CA MET A 100 -32.71 5.85 7.85
C MET A 100 -33.80 5.03 7.15
N ALA A 101 -33.45 3.80 6.76
CA ALA A 101 -34.32 2.97 5.94
C ALA A 101 -35.57 2.47 6.70
N SER A 102 -36.68 2.37 5.97
CA SER A 102 -37.93 1.75 6.44
C SER A 102 -37.95 0.22 6.32
N SER A 103 -36.79 -0.41 6.09
CA SER A 103 -36.63 -1.86 5.94
C SER A 103 -35.51 -2.35 6.87
N PRO A 104 -35.69 -3.47 7.60
CA PRO A 104 -34.66 -4.01 8.48
C PRO A 104 -33.50 -4.68 7.72
N GLU A 105 -33.60 -4.83 6.39
CA GLU A 105 -32.58 -5.51 5.60
C GLU A 105 -31.22 -4.79 5.70
N PRO A 106 -30.11 -5.50 5.99
CA PRO A 106 -28.79 -4.88 6.15
C PRO A 106 -28.36 -4.03 4.94
N GLY A 107 -28.68 -4.48 3.72
CA GLY A 107 -28.40 -3.70 2.51
C GLY A 107 -29.20 -2.40 2.42
N ALA A 108 -30.44 -2.37 2.92
CA ALA A 108 -31.26 -1.16 2.94
C ALA A 108 -30.74 -0.16 3.99
N GLN A 109 -30.39 -0.63 5.18
CA GLN A 109 -29.79 0.20 6.23
C GLN A 109 -28.49 0.84 5.76
N ARG A 110 -27.57 0.05 5.16
CA ARG A 110 -26.29 0.57 4.64
C ARG A 110 -26.46 1.63 3.55
N ARG A 111 -27.41 1.45 2.61
CA ARG A 111 -27.72 2.47 1.59
C ARG A 111 -28.25 3.77 2.20
N ALA A 112 -29.10 3.66 3.22
CA ALA A 112 -29.62 4.82 3.93
C ALA A 112 -28.50 5.56 4.68
N MET A 113 -27.62 4.85 5.39
CA MET A 113 -26.44 5.42 6.04
C MET A 113 -25.52 6.14 5.05
N ALA A 114 -25.19 5.50 3.93
CA ALA A 114 -24.37 6.09 2.88
C ALA A 114 -24.97 7.39 2.29
N SER A 115 -26.31 7.50 2.30
CA SER A 115 -27.03 8.66 1.79
C SER A 115 -27.21 9.75 2.86
N ALA A 116 -27.19 9.39 4.14
CA ALA A 116 -27.46 10.31 5.25
C ALA A 116 -26.28 11.23 5.59
N LEU A 117 -25.05 10.80 5.31
CA LEU A 117 -23.83 11.58 5.49
C LEU A 117 -22.85 11.37 4.33
N PRO A 118 -22.08 12.39 3.94
CA PRO A 118 -20.98 12.22 2.99
C PRO A 118 -19.96 11.19 3.47
N THR A 119 -19.31 10.47 2.54
CA THR A 119 -18.25 9.49 2.86
C THR A 119 -17.15 10.07 3.75
N ALA A 120 -16.77 11.34 3.55
CA ALA A 120 -15.77 12.02 4.37
C ALA A 120 -16.18 12.16 5.84
N GLU A 121 -17.47 12.33 6.14
CA GLU A 121 -17.96 12.44 7.52
C GLU A 121 -17.93 11.08 8.24
N TRP A 122 -18.20 9.99 7.52
CA TRP A 122 -18.02 8.64 8.06
C TRP A 122 -16.56 8.33 8.38
N LEU A 123 -15.63 8.76 7.52
CA LEU A 123 -14.20 8.63 7.78
C LEU A 123 -13.77 9.50 8.96
N ARG A 124 -14.25 10.75 9.03
CA ARG A 124 -14.00 11.67 10.14
C ARG A 124 -14.48 11.12 11.48
N PHE A 125 -15.62 10.41 11.52
CA PHE A 125 -16.05 9.68 12.71
C PHE A 125 -14.98 8.67 13.17
N ALA A 126 -14.41 7.88 12.25
CA ALA A 126 -13.36 6.93 12.60
C ALA A 126 -12.10 7.64 13.13
N GLU A 127 -11.69 8.73 12.48
CA GLU A 127 -10.55 9.56 12.90
C GLU A 127 -10.74 10.15 14.31
N ASP A 128 -11.89 10.79 14.57
CA ASP A 128 -12.20 11.41 15.85
C ASP A 128 -12.35 10.37 16.97
N TYR A 129 -12.86 9.18 16.65
CA TYR A 129 -12.91 8.05 17.59
C TYR A 129 -11.51 7.56 17.96
N LEU A 130 -10.63 7.33 16.97
CA LEU A 130 -9.24 6.88 17.22
C LEU A 130 -8.41 7.93 17.97
N ASP A 131 -8.69 9.21 17.76
CA ASP A 131 -8.09 10.32 18.50
C ASP A 131 -8.77 10.61 19.85
N ARG A 132 -9.81 9.83 20.21
CA ARG A 132 -10.55 9.96 21.49
C ARG A 132 -11.15 11.35 21.68
N ARG A 133 -11.62 11.98 20.60
CA ARG A 133 -12.22 13.32 20.59
C ARG A 133 -13.74 13.32 20.72
N ILE A 134 -14.34 12.15 20.92
CA ILE A 134 -15.79 12.04 21.06
C ILE A 134 -16.19 12.38 22.49
N HIS A 135 -17.18 13.26 22.61
CA HIS A 135 -17.77 13.68 23.87
C HIS A 135 -19.24 13.23 23.94
N ASP A 136 -19.74 13.03 25.15
CA ASP A 136 -21.16 12.77 25.40
C ASP A 136 -22.04 13.99 25.11
N GLY A 137 -23.36 13.85 25.28
CA GLY A 137 -24.31 14.93 25.03
C GLY A 137 -24.19 16.15 25.96
N GLN A 138 -23.33 16.12 26.98
CA GLN A 138 -23.01 17.26 27.85
C GLN A 138 -21.56 17.76 27.68
N GLY A 139 -20.79 17.17 26.75
CA GLY A 139 -19.44 17.57 26.44
C GLY A 139 -18.35 16.87 27.27
N ALA A 140 -18.69 15.91 28.15
CA ALA A 140 -17.66 15.13 28.83
C ALA A 140 -17.08 14.07 27.88
N SER A 141 -15.77 13.78 27.99
CA SER A 141 -15.15 12.70 27.21
C SER A 141 -15.86 11.37 27.47
N ILE A 142 -16.15 10.62 26.40
CA ILE A 142 -16.73 9.27 26.54
C ILE A 142 -15.71 8.24 27.07
N ASN A 143 -14.43 8.62 27.15
CA ASN A 143 -13.31 7.81 27.63
C ASN A 143 -13.09 6.50 26.85
N SER A 144 -13.32 6.52 25.54
CA SER A 144 -13.01 5.36 24.66
C SER A 144 -11.54 4.96 24.75
N THR A 145 -11.27 3.68 24.50
CA THR A 145 -9.95 3.06 24.53
C THR A 145 -9.70 2.22 23.28
N PRO A 146 -9.69 2.84 22.08
CA PRO A 146 -9.49 2.11 20.85
C PRO A 146 -8.14 1.37 20.86
N VAL A 147 -8.17 0.07 20.61
CA VAL A 147 -6.98 -0.78 20.51
C VAL A 147 -6.61 -0.93 19.04
N PRO A 148 -5.38 -0.59 18.60
CA PRO A 148 -4.94 -0.80 17.23
C PRO A 148 -5.18 -2.24 16.76
N GLY A 149 -5.55 -2.37 15.48
CA GLY A 149 -5.70 -3.64 14.78
C GLY A 149 -4.36 -4.22 14.35
N ASP A 150 -4.31 -4.76 13.14
CA ASP A 150 -3.11 -5.39 12.60
C ASP A 150 -2.02 -4.35 12.30
N GLN A 151 -0.76 -4.80 12.33
CA GLN A 151 0.37 -4.02 11.86
C GLN A 151 0.83 -4.54 10.51
N TRP A 152 0.74 -3.71 9.47
CA TRP A 152 1.22 -4.01 8.13
C TRP A 152 2.62 -3.42 7.93
N GLU A 153 3.61 -4.29 7.72
CA GLU A 153 5.02 -3.87 7.61
C GLU A 153 5.54 -3.93 6.17
N TRP A 154 6.26 -2.90 5.72
CA TRP A 154 6.98 -2.89 4.44
C TRP A 154 8.48 -2.89 4.71
N ARG A 155 9.12 -4.03 4.45
CA ARG A 155 10.59 -4.21 4.48
C ARG A 155 11.18 -4.21 3.07
N ASP A 156 10.42 -4.74 2.13
CA ASP A 156 10.66 -4.75 0.69
C ASP A 156 9.40 -4.29 -0.06
N SER A 157 9.51 -4.14 -1.38
CA SER A 157 8.39 -3.83 -2.26
C SER A 157 7.28 -4.89 -2.14
N ARG A 158 6.06 -4.48 -1.74
CA ARG A 158 4.89 -5.39 -1.69
C ARG A 158 3.57 -4.64 -1.75
N THR A 159 2.54 -5.36 -2.18
CA THR A 159 1.15 -4.92 -2.07
C THR A 159 0.49 -5.56 -0.84
N GLN A 160 -0.01 -4.73 0.08
CA GLN A 160 -0.93 -5.18 1.13
C GLN A 160 -2.35 -5.17 0.56
N ASN A 161 -3.07 -6.27 0.71
CA ASN A 161 -4.49 -6.35 0.38
C ASN A 161 -5.29 -6.49 1.67
N THR A 162 -6.38 -5.74 1.79
CA THR A 162 -7.35 -5.88 2.89
C THR A 162 -8.76 -5.59 2.39
N ARG A 163 -9.77 -5.94 3.19
CA ARG A 163 -11.17 -5.66 2.89
C ARG A 163 -11.69 -4.62 3.86
N LEU A 164 -12.26 -3.56 3.32
CA LEU A 164 -13.04 -2.60 4.11
C LEU A 164 -14.50 -3.01 4.04
N GLU A 165 -14.98 -3.64 5.10
CA GLU A 165 -16.39 -3.98 5.26
C GLU A 165 -17.24 -2.71 5.44
N PRO A 166 -18.46 -2.65 4.89
CA PRO A 166 -19.35 -1.52 5.05
C PRO A 166 -19.58 -1.13 6.51
N PHE A 167 -19.28 0.12 6.86
CA PHE A 167 -19.51 0.70 8.19
C PHE A 167 -18.86 -0.08 9.35
N VAL A 168 -17.77 -0.80 9.08
CA VAL A 168 -16.86 -1.38 10.07
C VAL A 168 -15.64 -0.47 10.18
N LEU A 169 -15.17 -0.21 11.41
CA LEU A 169 -14.06 0.69 11.66
C LEU A 169 -12.72 -0.06 11.57
N ALA A 170 -12.00 0.11 10.46
CA ALA A 170 -10.63 -0.37 10.34
C ALA A 170 -9.68 0.56 11.11
N ARG A 171 -8.81 -0.01 11.93
CA ARG A 171 -7.93 0.74 12.86
C ARG A 171 -6.51 0.17 12.95
N ASP A 172 -5.95 -0.15 11.80
CA ASP A 172 -4.65 -0.81 11.66
C ASP A 172 -3.46 0.15 11.84
N ARG A 173 -2.26 -0.38 11.71
CA ARG A 173 -1.00 0.38 11.65
C ARG A 173 -0.24 0.08 10.38
N LEU A 174 0.33 1.11 9.78
CA LEU A 174 1.27 0.99 8.66
C LEU A 174 2.67 1.25 9.19
N SER A 175 3.62 0.35 8.89
CA SER A 175 5.03 0.54 9.24
C SER A 175 5.90 0.34 8.01
N PHE A 176 6.56 1.41 7.57
CA PHE A 176 7.52 1.40 6.48
C PHE A 176 8.92 1.43 7.07
N HIS A 177 9.68 0.36 6.86
CA HIS A 177 11.04 0.27 7.38
C HIS A 177 11.98 1.26 6.69
N CYS A 178 13.23 1.30 7.16
CA CYS A 178 14.23 2.24 6.69
C CYS A 178 14.42 2.16 5.16
N GLY A 179 14.06 3.23 4.46
CA GLY A 179 14.09 3.36 3.01
C GLY A 179 13.34 4.60 2.48
N ARG A 180 13.40 4.79 1.17
CA ARG A 180 12.53 5.71 0.43
C ARG A 180 11.47 4.89 -0.29
N TRP A 181 10.21 5.21 -0.03
CA TRP A 181 9.06 4.44 -0.48
C TRP A 181 8.13 5.30 -1.33
N ASN A 182 7.63 4.71 -2.42
CA ASN A 182 6.50 5.20 -3.17
C ASN A 182 5.28 4.37 -2.79
N VAL A 183 4.23 4.99 -2.27
CA VAL A 183 3.04 4.31 -1.75
C VAL A 183 1.81 4.72 -2.56
N THR A 184 1.01 3.74 -2.98
CA THR A 184 -0.21 3.97 -3.77
C THR A 184 -1.37 3.15 -3.22
N PRO A 185 -2.27 3.75 -2.42
CA PRO A 185 -3.53 3.14 -2.02
C PRO A 185 -4.53 3.10 -3.17
N ARG A 186 -5.28 2.01 -3.31
CA ARG A 186 -6.37 1.84 -4.27
C ARG A 186 -7.55 1.11 -3.60
N PRO A 187 -8.75 1.72 -3.53
CA PRO A 187 -9.06 3.09 -3.93
C PRO A 187 -8.38 4.13 -3.03
N ALA A 188 -8.34 5.39 -3.48
CA ALA A 188 -7.74 6.51 -2.73
C ALA A 188 -8.68 7.10 -1.67
N THR A 189 -9.89 6.55 -1.50
CA THR A 189 -10.93 7.07 -0.59
C THR A 189 -11.27 6.07 0.50
N SER A 190 -12.04 6.53 1.51
CA SER A 190 -12.56 5.71 2.61
C SER A 190 -11.49 5.24 3.61
N HIS A 191 -10.31 5.83 3.56
CA HIS A 191 -9.24 5.64 4.53
C HIS A 191 -8.44 6.92 4.71
N ALA A 192 -7.75 7.00 5.84
CA ALA A 192 -6.81 8.04 6.18
C ALA A 192 -5.65 7.45 7.00
N ALA A 193 -4.53 8.15 6.99
CA ALA A 193 -3.40 7.86 7.84
C ALA A 193 -2.96 9.10 8.61
N ARG A 194 -2.31 8.84 9.74
CA ARG A 194 -1.71 9.87 10.60
C ARG A 194 -0.41 9.31 11.15
N THR A 195 0.66 10.10 11.19
CA THR A 195 1.92 9.66 11.79
C THR A 195 1.72 9.27 13.25
N GLU A 196 2.33 8.18 13.71
CA GLU A 196 2.16 7.71 15.10
C GLU A 196 2.65 8.76 16.12
N SER A 197 3.63 9.59 15.72
CA SER A 197 4.16 10.71 16.52
C SER A 197 3.21 11.91 16.64
N GLY A 198 2.09 11.94 15.93
CA GLY A 198 1.09 13.03 15.99
C GLY A 198 0.72 13.57 14.61
N GLY A 199 0.30 14.84 14.54
CA GLY A 199 -0.10 15.48 13.27
C GLY A 199 -1.61 15.43 12.97
N ALA A 200 -2.00 15.70 11.72
CA ALA A 200 -3.38 15.61 11.25
C ALA A 200 -3.62 14.30 10.49
N TRP A 201 -4.87 13.85 10.45
CA TRP A 201 -5.29 12.81 9.52
C TRP A 201 -5.30 13.36 8.09
N GLY A 202 -4.95 12.51 7.13
CA GLY A 202 -4.99 12.81 5.71
C GLY A 202 -4.75 11.55 4.89
N ASP A 203 -4.48 11.73 3.60
CA ASP A 203 -4.15 10.61 2.72
C ASP A 203 -2.91 9.87 3.21
N VAL A 204 -2.84 8.56 2.94
CA VAL A 204 -1.58 7.81 3.09
C VAL A 204 -0.51 8.49 2.23
N PRO A 205 0.63 8.93 2.80
CA PRO A 205 1.62 9.70 2.06
C PRO A 205 2.13 8.93 0.84
N ALA A 206 2.06 9.55 -0.34
CA ALA A 206 2.54 8.92 -1.57
C ALA A 206 4.06 8.68 -1.59
N ASN A 207 4.81 9.45 -0.79
CA ASN A 207 6.25 9.32 -0.65
C ASN A 207 6.62 9.30 0.84
N ILE A 208 7.40 8.31 1.26
CA ILE A 208 7.87 8.17 2.65
C ILE A 208 9.39 8.01 2.59
N ASP A 209 10.14 8.95 3.18
CA ASP A 209 11.61 8.90 3.24
C ASP A 209 12.04 8.76 4.70
N THR A 210 12.28 7.53 5.14
CA THR A 210 12.77 7.25 6.49
C THR A 210 14.29 7.29 6.58
N ILE A 211 15.00 7.31 5.44
CA ILE A 211 16.46 7.52 5.37
C ILE A 211 16.82 8.89 5.95
N SER A 212 16.04 9.91 5.60
CA SER A 212 16.26 11.30 6.01
C SER A 212 15.66 11.61 7.39
N GLY A 213 15.31 10.59 8.17
CA GLY A 213 14.69 10.73 9.49
C GLY A 213 13.18 10.99 9.47
N GLY A 214 12.51 10.80 8.32
CA GLY A 214 11.04 10.86 8.25
C GLY A 214 10.37 9.70 9.01
N ASN A 215 9.09 9.87 9.35
CA ASN A 215 8.30 8.86 10.05
C ASN A 215 7.95 7.69 9.10
N GLY A 216 8.23 6.47 9.53
CA GLY A 216 7.78 5.24 8.85
C GLY A 216 6.48 4.66 9.42
N ASP A 217 6.06 5.12 10.60
CA ASP A 217 4.95 4.53 11.34
C ASP A 217 3.71 5.43 11.34
N PHE A 218 2.59 4.84 10.96
CA PHE A 218 1.31 5.53 10.81
C PHE A 218 0.19 4.73 11.48
N ARG A 219 -0.72 5.46 12.13
CA ARG A 219 -2.07 4.97 12.42
C ARG A 219 -2.87 5.01 11.14
N PHE A 220 -3.69 3.99 10.93
CA PHE A 220 -4.59 3.87 9.80
C PHE A 220 -6.03 3.88 10.30
N ALA A 221 -6.87 4.68 9.65
CA ALA A 221 -8.32 4.69 9.85
C ALA A 221 -8.98 4.30 8.53
N GLY A 222 -9.94 3.38 8.57
CA GLY A 222 -10.76 3.06 7.41
C GLY A 222 -12.24 3.00 7.79
N MET A 223 -13.08 3.56 6.93
CA MET A 223 -14.53 3.50 7.05
C MET A 223 -15.17 3.46 5.67
N ASN A 224 -15.57 2.27 5.23
CA ASN A 224 -16.27 2.11 3.96
C ASN A 224 -17.75 2.51 4.10
N ALA A 225 -18.09 3.69 3.61
CA ALA A 225 -19.46 4.22 3.63
C ALA A 225 -20.30 3.81 2.40
N THR A 226 -20.05 2.63 1.82
CA THR A 226 -20.85 2.08 0.71
C THR A 226 -21.70 0.90 1.16
N ALA A 227 -22.57 0.37 0.30
CA ALA A 227 -23.42 -0.77 0.63
C ALA A 227 -22.71 -2.14 0.51
N SER A 228 -21.52 -2.18 -0.08
CA SER A 228 -20.79 -3.40 -0.43
C SER A 228 -19.34 -3.32 0.03
N GLU A 229 -18.69 -4.47 0.22
CA GLU A 229 -17.27 -4.51 0.55
C GLU A 229 -16.41 -3.81 -0.51
N VAL A 230 -15.31 -3.19 -0.07
CA VAL A 230 -14.29 -2.60 -0.93
C VAL A 230 -12.97 -3.30 -0.67
N SER A 231 -12.35 -3.80 -1.74
CA SER A 231 -10.97 -4.28 -1.68
C SER A 231 -10.03 -3.09 -1.68
N LEU A 232 -9.27 -2.93 -0.59
CA LEU A 232 -8.22 -1.93 -0.47
C LEU A 232 -6.86 -2.59 -0.73
N GLN A 233 -6.11 -2.01 -1.65
CA GLN A 233 -4.74 -2.37 -1.95
C GLN A 233 -3.83 -1.20 -1.59
N ILE A 234 -2.79 -1.43 -0.80
CA ILE A 234 -1.73 -0.45 -0.55
C ILE A 234 -0.46 -1.01 -1.17
N ASP A 235 -0.09 -0.50 -2.34
CA ASP A 235 1.15 -0.85 -3.02
C ASP A 235 2.29 0.02 -2.47
N GLY A 236 3.25 -0.59 -1.79
CA GLY A 236 4.45 0.08 -1.32
C GLY A 236 5.66 -0.40 -2.11
N ARG A 237 6.28 0.51 -2.86
CA ARG A 237 7.48 0.25 -3.68
C ARG A 237 8.70 0.87 -3.03
N LEU A 238 9.70 0.05 -2.75
CA LEU A 238 10.98 0.49 -2.19
C LEU A 238 11.83 1.07 -3.32
N ALA A 239 11.96 2.40 -3.35
CA ALA A 239 12.81 3.10 -4.30
C ALA A 239 14.30 3.09 -3.88
N ALA A 240 14.56 3.09 -2.58
CA ALA A 240 15.92 2.97 -2.03
C ALA A 240 15.89 2.37 -0.62
N SER A 241 16.66 1.32 -0.35
CA SER A 241 16.78 0.75 1.00
C SER A 241 17.84 1.46 1.86
N CYS A 242 17.74 1.37 3.19
CA CYS A 242 18.85 1.71 4.10
C CYS A 242 19.87 0.59 4.29
N ALA A 243 19.55 -0.62 3.85
CA ALA A 243 20.44 -1.76 4.03
C ALA A 243 21.77 -1.55 3.29
N GLU A 244 22.81 -2.24 3.71
CA GLU A 244 24.07 -2.27 2.97
C GLU A 244 23.95 -3.16 1.73
N CYS A 245 24.74 -2.89 0.69
CA CYS A 245 24.81 -3.80 -0.46
C CYS A 245 25.95 -4.79 -0.24
N ALA A 246 25.62 -6.08 -0.20
CA ALA A 246 26.56 -7.16 0.13
C ALA A 246 27.31 -6.97 1.48
N GLY A 247 26.63 -6.38 2.48
CA GLY A 247 27.19 -6.21 3.83
C GLY A 247 28.30 -5.16 3.94
N THR A 248 28.35 -4.21 3.00
CA THR A 248 29.27 -3.08 3.05
C THR A 248 28.68 -1.84 2.36
N ARG A 249 29.17 -0.66 2.78
CA ARG A 249 28.91 0.64 2.15
C ARG A 249 30.17 1.24 1.52
N GLU A 250 31.22 0.42 1.36
CA GLU A 250 32.45 0.87 0.70
C GLU A 250 32.17 1.24 -0.75
N ILE A 251 32.71 2.38 -1.17
CA ILE A 251 32.54 2.95 -2.50
C ILE A 251 33.93 3.20 -3.07
N ASP A 252 34.22 2.56 -4.20
CA ASP A 252 35.37 2.89 -5.01
C ASP A 252 35.05 4.13 -5.87
N ARG A 253 35.69 5.25 -5.55
CA ARG A 253 35.48 6.53 -6.27
C ARG A 253 35.84 6.44 -7.75
N CYS A 254 36.67 5.50 -8.18
CA CYS A 254 36.96 5.29 -9.59
C CYS A 254 35.68 4.94 -10.37
N LEU A 255 34.79 4.15 -9.77
CA LEU A 255 33.54 3.69 -10.38
C LEU A 255 32.44 4.77 -10.39
N VAL A 256 32.59 5.89 -9.68
CA VAL A 256 31.56 6.94 -9.63
C VAL A 256 31.50 7.71 -10.96
N ALA A 257 30.53 7.35 -11.80
CA ALA A 257 30.21 8.01 -13.06
C ALA A 257 28.93 7.44 -13.69
N THR A 258 28.53 8.02 -14.82
CA THR A 258 27.74 7.32 -15.83
C THR A 258 28.68 6.66 -16.84
N TRP A 259 28.41 5.40 -17.13
CA TRP A 259 29.23 4.53 -17.95
C TRP A 259 28.41 3.96 -19.08
N GLN A 260 28.95 3.95 -20.30
CA GLN A 260 28.36 3.31 -21.46
C GLN A 260 29.11 2.01 -21.73
N MET A 261 28.41 0.89 -21.86
CA MET A 261 29.07 -0.35 -22.27
C MET A 261 29.62 -0.19 -23.69
N SER A 262 30.93 -0.36 -23.84
CA SER A 262 31.66 -0.22 -25.10
C SER A 262 32.04 -1.58 -25.70
N VAL A 263 32.19 -2.61 -24.86
CA VAL A 263 32.43 -4.00 -25.27
C VAL A 263 31.49 -4.90 -24.48
N ASP A 264 30.60 -5.60 -25.18
CA ASP A 264 29.77 -6.65 -24.58
C ASP A 264 30.57 -7.95 -24.49
N GLY A 265 31.02 -8.27 -23.27
CA GLY A 265 31.77 -9.50 -23.03
C GLY A 265 30.95 -10.76 -23.24
N MET A 266 29.62 -10.69 -23.07
CA MET A 266 28.74 -11.84 -23.25
C MET A 266 28.58 -12.15 -24.75
N GLU A 267 28.46 -11.12 -25.59
CA GLU A 267 28.48 -11.29 -27.04
C GLU A 267 29.78 -11.96 -27.49
N GLN A 268 30.93 -11.45 -27.05
CA GLN A 268 32.25 -12.02 -27.41
C GLN A 268 32.35 -13.47 -26.96
N TRP A 269 32.00 -13.76 -25.71
CA TRP A 269 32.02 -15.12 -25.18
C TRP A 269 31.10 -16.05 -25.98
N MET A 270 29.88 -15.62 -26.34
CA MET A 270 28.96 -16.40 -27.16
C MET A 270 29.53 -16.71 -28.54
N ARG A 271 30.17 -15.74 -29.20
CA ARG A 271 30.80 -15.94 -30.52
C ARG A 271 31.95 -16.95 -30.46
N GLU A 272 32.69 -16.98 -29.36
CA GLU A 272 33.85 -17.86 -29.18
C GLU A 272 33.45 -19.30 -28.79
N HIS A 273 32.40 -19.46 -27.97
CA HIS A 273 32.10 -20.73 -27.29
C HIS A 273 30.85 -21.46 -27.83
N ILE A 274 29.98 -20.80 -28.60
CA ILE A 274 28.84 -21.47 -29.22
C ILE A 274 29.26 -22.09 -30.56
N HIS A 275 29.61 -23.39 -30.54
CA HIS A 275 30.11 -24.09 -31.74
C HIS A 275 29.01 -24.69 -32.63
N LYS A 276 27.77 -24.79 -32.14
CA LYS A 276 26.63 -25.41 -32.87
C LYS A 276 25.68 -24.38 -33.51
N ALA A 277 25.94 -23.09 -33.30
CA ALA A 277 25.18 -22.00 -33.89
C ALA A 277 26.10 -20.79 -34.10
N THR A 278 25.82 -20.02 -35.15
CA THR A 278 26.50 -18.77 -35.44
C THR A 278 25.67 -17.61 -34.91
N VAL A 279 26.29 -16.72 -34.14
CA VAL A 279 25.67 -15.44 -33.75
C VAL A 279 25.64 -14.52 -34.97
N THR A 280 24.47 -14.36 -35.57
CA THR A 280 24.29 -13.59 -36.83
C THR A 280 24.04 -12.11 -36.59
N GLY A 281 23.57 -11.74 -35.40
CA GLY A 281 23.37 -10.34 -35.03
C GLY A 281 23.19 -10.16 -33.53
N VAL A 282 23.81 -9.13 -32.98
CA VAL A 282 23.53 -8.62 -31.64
C VAL A 282 23.30 -7.13 -31.78
N SER A 283 22.19 -6.63 -31.23
CA SER A 283 21.96 -5.20 -31.11
C SER A 283 21.62 -4.87 -29.67
N GLN A 284 22.25 -3.83 -29.16
CA GLN A 284 22.08 -3.41 -27.77
C GLN A 284 21.96 -1.90 -27.71
N VAL A 285 20.88 -1.42 -27.11
CA VAL A 285 20.59 0.02 -26.96
C VAL A 285 20.37 0.32 -25.49
N GLY A 286 20.89 1.44 -24.99
CA GLY A 286 20.59 1.94 -23.65
C GLY A 286 21.37 1.29 -22.49
N ASN A 287 22.52 0.65 -22.76
CA ASN A 287 23.37 0.04 -21.71
C ASN A 287 24.24 1.08 -21.01
N THR A 288 23.58 2.03 -20.37
CA THR A 288 24.23 2.90 -19.42
C THR A 288 24.15 2.29 -18.03
N LEU A 289 25.22 2.43 -17.25
CA LEU A 289 25.25 2.16 -15.82
C LEU A 289 25.71 3.44 -15.12
N THR A 290 24.86 4.01 -14.29
CA THR A 290 25.21 5.15 -13.44
C THR A 290 25.46 4.64 -12.04
N LEU A 291 26.62 4.97 -11.48
CA LEU A 291 27.04 4.65 -10.12
C LEU A 291 27.27 5.97 -9.39
N ASN A 292 26.39 6.32 -8.47
CA ASN A 292 26.42 7.58 -7.74
C ASN A 292 27.29 7.47 -6.48
N SER A 293 27.83 8.60 -6.03
CA SER A 293 28.68 8.68 -4.83
C SER A 293 27.94 8.38 -3.52
N ASP A 294 26.60 8.40 -3.53
CA ASP A 294 25.76 8.05 -2.39
C ASP A 294 25.48 6.54 -2.26
N GLY A 295 26.11 5.73 -3.13
CA GLY A 295 25.90 4.28 -3.16
C GLY A 295 24.63 3.84 -3.89
N THR A 296 23.96 4.72 -4.63
CA THR A 296 22.85 4.35 -5.52
C THR A 296 23.32 4.08 -6.95
N PHE A 297 22.68 3.16 -7.65
CA PHE A 297 22.90 2.92 -9.07
C PHE A 297 21.61 2.96 -9.87
N ALA A 298 21.73 3.23 -11.17
CA ALA A 298 20.65 3.09 -12.13
C ALA A 298 21.21 2.61 -13.47
N THR A 299 20.46 1.76 -14.16
CA THR A 299 20.75 1.40 -15.55
C THR A 299 19.84 2.18 -16.49
N GLY A 300 20.31 2.43 -17.71
CA GLY A 300 19.43 2.86 -18.79
C GLY A 300 18.38 1.80 -19.12
N ALA A 301 17.34 2.21 -19.85
CA ALA A 301 16.41 1.27 -20.47
C ALA A 301 17.15 0.48 -21.54
N SER A 302 17.60 -0.71 -21.18
CA SER A 302 18.36 -1.58 -22.06
C SER A 302 17.41 -2.40 -22.94
N ARG A 303 17.72 -2.48 -24.23
CA ARG A 303 17.11 -3.42 -25.17
C ARG A 303 18.21 -4.22 -25.83
N VAL A 304 18.18 -5.53 -25.63
CA VAL A 304 19.12 -6.50 -26.21
C VAL A 304 18.35 -7.35 -27.21
N ASN A 305 18.81 -7.40 -28.46
CA ASN A 305 18.36 -8.39 -29.42
C ASN A 305 19.52 -9.29 -29.81
N VAL A 306 19.29 -10.60 -29.79
CA VAL A 306 20.27 -11.61 -30.23
C VAL A 306 19.64 -12.44 -31.32
N GLN A 307 20.39 -12.68 -32.40
CA GLN A 307 20.02 -13.57 -33.49
C GLN A 307 21.06 -14.68 -33.62
N LEU A 308 20.57 -15.91 -33.69
CA LEU A 308 21.37 -17.13 -33.76
C LEU A 308 20.93 -17.95 -34.97
N GLN A 309 21.89 -18.54 -35.68
CA GLN A 309 21.65 -19.48 -36.77
C GLN A 309 22.32 -20.82 -36.47
N GLY A 310 21.53 -21.85 -36.23
CA GLY A 310 22.00 -23.22 -36.00
C GLY A 310 22.09 -24.05 -37.28
N SER A 311 22.70 -25.24 -37.16
CA SER A 311 22.68 -26.26 -38.21
C SER A 311 21.29 -26.83 -38.44
N GLY A 312 20.96 -27.23 -39.68
CA GLY A 312 19.71 -27.93 -39.99
C GLY A 312 18.46 -27.04 -39.99
N GLY A 313 18.58 -25.80 -40.47
CA GLY A 313 17.44 -24.89 -40.65
C GLY A 313 16.88 -24.29 -39.35
N VAL A 314 17.60 -24.42 -38.23
CA VAL A 314 17.20 -23.84 -36.94
C VAL A 314 17.72 -22.40 -36.85
N SER A 315 16.87 -21.44 -36.51
CA SER A 315 17.26 -20.08 -36.12
C SER A 315 16.61 -19.70 -34.78
N GLY A 316 17.24 -18.77 -34.07
CA GLY A 316 16.75 -18.27 -32.78
C GLY A 316 16.84 -16.77 -32.73
N GLN A 317 15.85 -16.13 -32.09
CA GLN A 317 15.85 -14.71 -31.80
C GLN A 317 15.49 -14.48 -30.33
N GLY A 318 16.33 -13.78 -29.60
CA GLY A 318 16.03 -13.28 -28.26
C GLY A 318 15.84 -11.78 -28.28
N ALA A 319 14.83 -11.28 -27.58
CA ALA A 319 14.65 -9.86 -27.29
C ALA A 319 14.43 -9.69 -25.79
N LEU A 320 15.33 -8.97 -25.12
CA LEU A 320 15.22 -8.64 -23.70
C LEU A 320 15.14 -7.13 -23.56
N ASN A 321 14.25 -6.67 -22.69
CA ASN A 321 14.17 -5.29 -22.27
C ASN A 321 14.25 -5.24 -20.76
N GLY A 322 15.03 -4.32 -20.22
CA GLY A 322 15.00 -4.09 -18.80
C GLY A 322 15.78 -2.89 -18.32
N ASN A 323 15.49 -2.52 -17.09
CA ASN A 323 16.19 -1.51 -16.33
C ASN A 323 16.19 -1.91 -14.86
N ALA A 324 17.18 -1.43 -14.13
CA ALA A 324 17.27 -1.61 -12.69
C ALA A 324 17.84 -0.35 -12.03
N SER A 325 17.43 -0.13 -10.79
CA SER A 325 18.03 0.82 -9.88
C SER A 325 18.09 0.21 -8.49
N GLY A 326 18.99 0.71 -7.66
CA GLY A 326 19.12 0.22 -6.30
C GLY A 326 20.42 0.69 -5.68
N ARG A 327 21.03 -0.16 -4.88
CA ARG A 327 22.27 0.15 -4.17
C ARG A 327 23.46 -0.57 -4.78
N TRP A 328 24.62 0.04 -4.68
CA TRP A 328 25.88 -0.60 -5.03
C TRP A 328 26.91 -0.39 -3.93
N SER A 329 27.87 -1.30 -3.90
CA SER A 329 29.08 -1.17 -3.10
C SER A 329 30.25 -1.75 -3.89
N ALA A 330 31.46 -1.33 -3.56
CA ALA A 330 32.68 -1.88 -4.13
C ALA A 330 33.69 -2.12 -3.02
N ALA A 331 33.99 -3.40 -2.77
CA ALA A 331 34.93 -3.82 -1.74
C ALA A 331 35.75 -5.00 -2.24
N SER A 332 37.03 -5.04 -1.88
CA SER A 332 37.94 -6.15 -2.23
C SER A 332 37.99 -6.49 -3.73
N GLY A 333 37.86 -5.50 -4.62
CA GLY A 333 37.88 -5.71 -6.08
C GLY A 333 36.58 -6.28 -6.66
N HIS A 334 35.50 -6.31 -5.88
CA HIS A 334 34.17 -6.74 -6.32
C HIS A 334 33.19 -5.57 -6.33
N LEU A 335 32.46 -5.41 -7.43
CA LEU A 335 31.32 -4.51 -7.57
C LEU A 335 30.06 -5.31 -7.25
N ASN A 336 29.36 -4.89 -6.21
CA ASN A 336 28.08 -5.45 -5.80
C ASN A 336 26.97 -4.53 -6.29
N LEU A 337 25.97 -5.09 -6.98
CA LEU A 337 24.75 -4.41 -7.35
C LEU A 337 23.60 -5.11 -6.64
N CYS A 338 22.83 -4.35 -5.87
CA CYS A 338 21.67 -4.81 -5.11
C CYS A 338 20.45 -4.03 -5.62
N PRO A 339 19.75 -4.54 -6.66
CA PRO A 339 18.56 -3.88 -7.19
C PRO A 339 17.50 -3.75 -6.08
N ASP A 340 16.98 -2.53 -5.91
CA ASP A 340 15.81 -2.27 -5.06
C ASP A 340 14.55 -2.16 -5.94
N GLU A 341 14.71 -1.71 -7.19
CA GLU A 341 13.69 -1.69 -8.24
C GLU A 341 14.28 -2.26 -9.54
N SER A 342 13.56 -3.18 -10.18
CA SER A 342 13.96 -3.67 -11.50
C SER A 342 12.76 -4.19 -12.28
N ALA A 343 12.86 -4.05 -13.60
CA ALA A 343 11.94 -4.66 -14.54
C ALA A 343 12.76 -5.32 -15.64
N MET A 344 12.57 -6.62 -15.82
CA MET A 344 13.15 -7.35 -16.94
C MET A 344 12.07 -8.19 -17.58
N SER A 345 11.90 -8.05 -18.89
CA SER A 345 10.92 -8.82 -19.68
C SER A 345 11.50 -9.12 -21.06
N GLY A 346 10.94 -10.11 -21.75
CA GLY A 346 11.38 -10.38 -23.10
C GLY A 346 10.73 -11.60 -23.74
N THR A 347 11.26 -11.99 -24.89
CA THR A 347 10.80 -13.13 -25.66
C THR A 347 11.99 -13.87 -26.26
N ILE A 348 11.91 -15.19 -26.28
CA ILE A 348 12.84 -16.05 -27.00
C ILE A 348 12.03 -16.82 -28.03
N SER A 349 12.33 -16.60 -29.31
CA SER A 349 11.71 -17.30 -30.44
C SER A 349 12.72 -18.28 -31.04
N VAL A 350 12.28 -19.50 -31.34
CA VAL A 350 13.06 -20.51 -32.04
C VAL A 350 12.27 -20.95 -33.26
N THR A 351 12.88 -20.83 -34.44
CA THR A 351 12.33 -21.30 -35.71
C THR A 351 13.07 -22.55 -36.15
N LYS A 352 12.34 -23.61 -36.50
CA LYS A 352 12.89 -24.85 -37.07
C LYS A 352 11.94 -25.34 -38.17
N ASP A 353 12.47 -25.64 -39.35
CA ASP A 353 11.70 -26.17 -40.48
C ASP A 353 10.44 -25.33 -40.79
N GLY A 354 10.58 -24.00 -40.76
CA GLY A 354 9.50 -23.04 -41.01
C GLY A 354 8.52 -22.81 -39.84
N HIS A 355 8.63 -23.57 -38.75
CA HIS A 355 7.77 -23.44 -37.56
C HIS A 355 8.47 -22.63 -36.47
N THR A 356 7.79 -21.59 -35.96
CA THR A 356 8.33 -20.71 -34.91
C THR A 356 7.61 -20.92 -33.59
N THR A 357 8.36 -21.25 -32.54
CA THR A 357 7.89 -21.30 -31.16
C THR A 357 8.43 -20.08 -30.42
N THR A 358 7.54 -19.29 -29.81
CA THR A 358 7.94 -18.14 -28.98
C THR A 358 7.64 -18.42 -27.52
N ILE A 359 8.65 -18.28 -26.69
CA ILE A 359 8.60 -18.45 -25.24
C ILE A 359 8.73 -17.05 -24.62
N PRO A 360 7.70 -16.54 -23.93
CA PRO A 360 7.85 -15.30 -23.17
C PRO A 360 8.82 -15.53 -22.02
N HIS A 361 9.77 -14.62 -21.85
CA HIS A 361 10.53 -14.55 -20.61
C HIS A 361 9.64 -13.88 -19.56
N PRO A 362 9.32 -14.54 -18.44
CA PRO A 362 8.50 -13.94 -17.40
C PRO A 362 9.14 -12.65 -16.90
N ALA A 363 8.28 -11.68 -16.56
CA ALA A 363 8.71 -10.44 -15.94
C ALA A 363 9.29 -10.77 -14.56
N ASN A 364 10.60 -10.66 -14.42
CA ASN A 364 11.31 -11.01 -13.20
C ASN A 364 12.14 -9.81 -12.71
N GLU A 365 12.37 -9.78 -11.40
CA GLU A 365 13.33 -8.87 -10.79
C GLU A 365 14.76 -9.35 -11.10
N MET A 366 15.67 -8.39 -11.26
CA MET A 366 17.09 -8.68 -11.36
C MET A 366 17.61 -9.06 -9.96
N PRO A 367 18.27 -10.22 -9.80
CA PRO A 367 18.83 -10.59 -8.51
C PRO A 367 20.05 -9.72 -8.17
N PRO A 368 20.37 -9.57 -6.87
CA PRO A 368 21.65 -9.02 -6.45
C PRO A 368 22.81 -9.77 -7.12
N SER A 369 23.86 -9.04 -7.49
CA SER A 369 25.03 -9.62 -8.13
C SER A 369 26.32 -9.06 -7.57
N SER A 370 27.36 -9.89 -7.53
CA SER A 370 28.72 -9.50 -7.16
C SER A 370 29.67 -9.95 -8.26
N ARG A 371 30.44 -9.03 -8.82
CA ARG A 371 31.32 -9.29 -9.97
C ARG A 371 32.67 -8.65 -9.74
N ALA A 372 33.73 -9.37 -10.11
CA ALA A 372 35.06 -8.80 -10.08
C ALA A 372 35.14 -7.66 -11.10
N TYR A 373 35.81 -6.58 -10.73
CA TYR A 373 36.00 -5.43 -11.60
C TYR A 373 37.44 -4.93 -11.56
N SER A 374 37.82 -4.20 -12.61
CA SER A 374 39.01 -3.35 -12.62
C SER A 374 38.60 -1.98 -13.14
N CYS A 375 39.08 -0.92 -12.49
CA CYS A 375 38.71 0.45 -12.85
C CYS A 375 39.95 1.31 -13.12
N ALA A 376 39.86 2.09 -14.20
CA ALA A 376 40.81 3.12 -14.59
C ALA A 376 40.05 4.43 -14.86
N SER A 377 40.77 5.55 -15.05
CA SER A 377 40.21 6.90 -15.08
C SER A 377 38.99 7.09 -16.02
N ASN A 378 39.01 6.43 -17.18
CA ASN A 378 37.98 6.58 -18.23
C ASN A 378 37.32 5.26 -18.64
N SER A 379 37.65 4.15 -17.98
CA SER A 379 37.08 2.83 -18.31
C SER A 379 37.08 1.91 -17.11
N PHE A 380 36.09 1.03 -17.02
CA PHE A 380 36.15 -0.11 -16.11
C PHE A 380 35.74 -1.40 -16.83
N THR A 381 36.21 -2.53 -16.32
CA THR A 381 35.85 -3.85 -16.79
C THR A 381 35.08 -4.61 -15.72
N LEU A 382 34.16 -5.45 -16.17
CA LEU A 382 33.30 -6.26 -15.31
C LEU A 382 33.40 -7.72 -15.76
N THR A 383 33.84 -8.59 -14.86
CA THR A 383 33.98 -10.02 -15.12
C THR A 383 32.73 -10.75 -14.65
N THR A 384 32.01 -11.33 -15.61
CA THR A 384 30.78 -12.08 -15.37
C THR A 384 31.07 -13.57 -15.47
N PRO A 385 30.92 -14.36 -14.39
CA PRO A 385 31.13 -15.80 -14.44
C PRO A 385 30.03 -16.49 -15.28
N ILE A 386 30.41 -17.48 -16.08
CA ILE A 386 29.50 -18.28 -16.91
C ILE A 386 29.60 -19.75 -16.48
N GLY A 387 29.28 -19.99 -15.21
CA GLY A 387 29.40 -21.31 -14.59
C GLY A 387 30.79 -21.92 -14.76
N SER A 388 30.85 -23.20 -15.14
CA SER A 388 32.11 -23.91 -15.41
C SER A 388 32.72 -23.58 -16.78
N MET A 389 32.06 -22.76 -17.61
CA MET A 389 32.47 -22.46 -18.99
C MET A 389 33.35 -21.20 -19.10
N GLY A 390 33.82 -20.67 -17.96
CA GLY A 390 34.72 -19.52 -17.91
C GLY A 390 34.01 -18.23 -17.51
N SER A 391 34.45 -17.11 -18.09
CA SER A 391 33.93 -15.78 -17.76
C SER A 391 33.88 -14.87 -18.99
N ALA A 392 32.88 -14.00 -19.04
CA ALA A 392 32.79 -12.90 -19.99
C ALA A 392 33.32 -11.61 -19.36
N VAL A 393 34.13 -10.85 -20.09
CA VAL A 393 34.64 -9.56 -19.64
C VAL A 393 33.99 -8.45 -20.45
N SER A 394 33.12 -7.67 -19.80
CA SER A 394 32.51 -6.49 -20.42
C SER A 394 33.33 -5.25 -20.12
N THR A 395 33.46 -4.34 -21.08
CA THR A 395 34.16 -3.05 -20.89
C THR A 395 33.17 -1.90 -20.99
N TYR A 396 33.33 -0.94 -20.11
CA TYR A 396 32.53 0.27 -20.04
C TYR A 396 33.43 1.50 -20.15
N THR A 397 32.98 2.50 -20.88
CA THR A 397 33.65 3.79 -21.03
C THR A 397 32.84 4.89 -20.36
N LYS A 398 33.54 5.85 -19.73
CA LYS A 398 32.90 6.95 -19.02
C LYS A 398 32.17 7.86 -20.03
N THR A 399 30.91 8.18 -19.77
CA THR A 399 30.19 9.16 -20.58
C THR A 399 30.52 10.57 -20.10
N THR A 400 30.92 11.46 -21.00
CA THR A 400 31.05 12.88 -20.71
C THR A 400 29.64 13.48 -20.59
N PRO A 401 29.33 14.30 -19.57
CA PRO A 401 28.07 15.01 -19.54
C PRO A 401 27.96 15.89 -20.80
N SER A 402 26.92 15.70 -21.59
CA SER A 402 26.51 16.67 -22.60
C SER A 402 26.00 17.90 -21.86
N HIS A 403 26.77 18.99 -21.92
CA HIS A 403 26.40 20.29 -21.36
C HIS A 403 25.21 20.92 -22.09
#